data_AF-A0A9P5JY76-F1
#
_entry.id   AF-A0A9P5JY76-F1
#
_cell.length_a   1.000
_cell.length_b   1.000
_cell.length_c   1.000
_cell.angle_alpha   90.00
_cell.angle_beta   90.00
_cell.angle_gamma   90.00
#
_symmetry.space_group_name_H-M   'P 1'
#
loop_
_entity.id
_entity.type
_entity.pdbx_description
1 polymer ?
#
loop_
_entity_poly.entity_id
_entity_poly.type
_entity_poly.pdbx_seq_one_letter_code
_entity_poly.pdbx_strand_id
1 'polypeptide(L)'
;MRSSPAIVLLLASFVHGVALTGIRNHWSDPYSLRPNPLYPYARSSPTRPPKYIPTSASRFSKNAGIAPSRTWRSMFRAGALKPRQEASGIMQQDLDTRPTPEPTGESSIETTVFITGENDFALLLPAMSGELVSDAERDAKSFCTPNGSSDLCTNRMPDGFITAAALTSANDNSWIQVTGCIDSTKFQLDPNDAGGQFDVRYPNGAQCTFGGRRASFIELVEPALNRFCLRCCSTPNDQINCNSHRDRSGCENAIPGTYDFPELGVSCA
;
A
#
# COMPACT_ATOMS: atom_id res chain seq x y z
N MET A 1 -53.88 58.91 15.85
CA MET A 1 -53.18 59.09 14.56
C MET A 1 -52.04 58.06 14.54
N ARG A 2 -52.26 56.85 13.98
CA ARG A 2 -51.71 56.40 12.66
C ARG A 2 -50.33 57.03 12.40
N SER A 3 -49.22 56.29 12.32
CA SER A 3 -48.98 55.27 11.27
C SER A 3 -47.77 54.39 11.59
N SER A 4 -47.85 53.11 11.22
CA SER A 4 -46.74 52.16 11.07
C SER A 4 -45.96 52.39 9.77
N PRO A 5 -44.69 51.95 9.70
CA PRO A 5 -44.11 51.41 8.47
C PRO A 5 -43.70 49.94 8.68
N ALA A 6 -44.35 48.99 8.01
CA ALA A 6 -43.96 48.44 6.71
C ALA A 6 -42.74 47.48 6.81
N ILE A 7 -43.08 46.20 7.01
CA ILE A 7 -42.20 45.03 6.86
C ILE A 7 -41.89 44.88 5.37
N VAL A 8 -40.60 44.95 5.00
CA VAL A 8 -40.12 44.65 3.65
C VAL A 8 -39.81 43.16 3.58
N LEU A 9 -40.67 42.41 2.90
CA LEU A 9 -40.43 41.03 2.49
C LEU A 9 -39.52 41.03 1.26
N LEU A 10 -38.26 40.60 1.43
CA LEU A 10 -37.36 40.29 0.33
C LEU A 10 -37.64 38.86 -0.15
N LEU A 11 -38.44 38.75 -1.21
CA LEU A 11 -38.50 37.58 -2.08
C LEU A 11 -37.31 37.63 -3.04
N ALA A 12 -36.31 36.78 -2.82
CA ALA A 12 -35.24 36.54 -3.78
C ALA A 12 -35.43 35.15 -4.38
N SER A 13 -35.52 35.15 -5.71
CA SER A 13 -35.94 34.06 -6.59
C SER A 13 -34.99 32.87 -6.58
N PHE A 14 -35.58 31.66 -6.57
CA PHE A 14 -34.91 30.42 -6.94
C PHE A 14 -34.53 30.47 -8.43
N VAL A 15 -33.25 30.61 -8.73
CA VAL A 15 -32.71 30.33 -10.06
C VAL A 15 -32.27 28.88 -10.09
N HIS A 16 -32.92 28.09 -10.94
CA HIS A 16 -32.54 26.72 -11.24
C HIS A 16 -31.18 26.73 -11.96
N GLY A 17 -30.13 26.38 -11.22
CA GLY A 17 -28.82 26.10 -11.79
C GLY A 17 -28.85 24.79 -12.56
N VAL A 18 -28.71 24.91 -13.88
CA VAL A 18 -28.55 23.79 -14.82
C VAL A 18 -27.34 22.96 -14.41
N ALA A 19 -27.55 21.65 -14.24
CA ALA A 19 -26.48 20.67 -14.06
C ALA A 19 -25.61 20.65 -15.32
N LEU A 20 -24.48 21.35 -15.28
CA LEU A 20 -23.39 21.15 -16.22
C LEU A 20 -22.75 19.82 -15.87
N THR A 21 -22.98 18.82 -16.72
CA THR A 21 -22.20 17.59 -16.75
C THR A 21 -20.74 17.96 -16.99
N GLY A 22 -19.98 18.05 -15.89
CA GLY A 22 -18.55 18.27 -15.92
C GLY A 22 -17.88 17.16 -16.71
N ILE A 23 -17.28 17.54 -17.82
CA ILE A 23 -16.33 16.76 -18.59
C ILE A 23 -15.31 16.20 -17.59
N ARG A 24 -15.28 14.86 -17.43
CA ARG A 24 -14.23 14.14 -16.72
C ARG A 24 -12.91 14.50 -17.41
N ASN A 25 -12.21 15.48 -16.86
CA ASN A 25 -10.81 15.71 -17.17
C ASN A 25 -10.04 14.53 -16.59
N HIS A 26 -9.88 13.50 -17.41
CA HIS A 26 -8.99 12.39 -17.16
C HIS A 26 -7.57 12.95 -17.24
N TRP A 27 -7.08 13.50 -16.13
CA TRP A 27 -5.66 13.77 -15.98
C TRP A 27 -4.95 12.43 -15.87
N SER A 28 -4.21 12.08 -16.92
CA SER A 28 -3.27 10.96 -16.88
C SER A 28 -2.16 11.34 -15.89
N ASP A 29 -2.21 10.77 -14.70
CA ASP A 29 -1.12 10.87 -13.74
C ASP A 29 0.11 10.14 -14.32
N PRO A 30 1.24 10.83 -14.58
CA PRO A 30 2.44 10.22 -15.14
C PRO A 30 3.15 9.26 -14.18
N TYR A 31 2.69 9.14 -12.92
CA TYR A 31 3.28 8.27 -11.90
C TYR A 31 2.43 7.05 -11.53
N SER A 32 1.22 6.95 -12.07
CA SER A 32 0.41 5.73 -11.94
C SER A 32 0.95 4.65 -12.87
N LEU A 33 1.70 3.70 -12.32
CA LEU A 33 2.06 2.44 -13.00
C LEU A 33 0.84 1.50 -13.11
N ARG A 34 -0.26 1.99 -13.69
CA ARG A 34 -1.41 1.18 -14.11
C ARG A 34 -1.19 0.74 -15.57
N PRO A 35 -1.23 -0.57 -15.89
CA PRO A 35 -1.38 -1.02 -17.27
C PRO A 35 -2.73 -0.55 -17.82
N ASN A 36 -2.70 0.13 -18.97
CA ASN A 36 -3.86 0.64 -19.69
C ASN A 36 -4.78 -0.54 -20.13
N PRO A 37 -6.11 -0.54 -19.86
CA PRO A 37 -6.96 -1.72 -20.05
C PRO A 37 -7.43 -1.94 -21.51
N LEU A 38 -6.63 -1.54 -22.50
CA LEU A 38 -6.97 -1.67 -23.93
C LEU A 38 -6.27 -2.84 -24.63
N TYR A 39 -6.16 -3.99 -23.98
CA TYR A 39 -5.86 -5.25 -24.67
C TYR A 39 -6.88 -6.33 -24.31
N PRO A 40 -7.69 -6.81 -25.26
CA PRO A 40 -8.53 -7.98 -25.03
C PRO A 40 -7.61 -9.20 -24.94
N TYR A 41 -7.52 -9.81 -23.76
CA TYR A 41 -6.92 -11.14 -23.61
C TYR A 41 -7.74 -12.13 -24.44
N ALA A 42 -7.15 -12.62 -25.52
CA ALA A 42 -7.70 -13.69 -26.33
C ALA A 42 -7.80 -14.96 -25.47
N ARG A 43 -9.04 -15.42 -25.27
CA ARG A 43 -9.40 -16.68 -24.63
C ARG A 43 -8.93 -17.84 -25.51
N SER A 44 -7.87 -18.54 -25.14
CA SER A 44 -7.50 -19.83 -25.76
C SER A 44 -8.19 -20.97 -25.02
N SER A 45 -9.09 -21.67 -25.71
CA SER A 45 -9.69 -22.94 -25.26
C SER A 45 -8.68 -24.10 -25.31
N PRO A 46 -8.85 -25.16 -24.49
CA PRO A 46 -7.85 -26.22 -24.34
C PRO A 46 -8.01 -27.31 -25.41
N THR A 47 -6.94 -27.59 -26.16
CA THR A 47 -6.83 -28.78 -27.01
C THR A 47 -5.92 -29.83 -26.41
N ARG A 48 -6.49 -31.03 -26.28
CA ARG A 48 -6.00 -32.32 -25.78
C ARG A 48 -4.70 -32.81 -26.47
N PRO A 49 -3.83 -33.60 -25.80
CA PRO A 49 -2.55 -34.04 -26.36
C PRO A 49 -2.67 -35.37 -27.12
N PRO A 50 -1.75 -35.68 -28.06
CA PRO A 50 -1.52 -37.04 -28.49
C PRO A 50 -0.27 -37.65 -27.84
N LYS A 51 -0.46 -38.86 -27.31
CA LYS A 51 0.58 -39.82 -26.94
C LYS A 51 1.28 -40.35 -28.19
N TYR A 52 2.59 -40.54 -28.16
CA TYR A 52 3.23 -41.75 -28.73
C TYR A 52 4.70 -41.89 -28.29
N ILE A 53 5.04 -43.08 -27.77
CA ILE A 53 6.40 -43.63 -27.64
C ILE A 53 6.47 -44.79 -28.66
N PRO A 54 7.58 -44.99 -29.36
CA PRO A 54 8.31 -46.24 -29.14
C PRO A 54 9.85 -46.11 -29.13
N THR A 55 10.42 -47.05 -28.40
CA THR A 55 11.81 -47.42 -28.18
C THR A 55 12.61 -47.85 -29.42
N SER A 56 13.94 -47.65 -29.40
CA SER A 56 14.92 -48.73 -29.66
C SER A 56 16.35 -48.31 -29.30
N ALA A 57 17.05 -49.17 -28.56
CA ALA A 57 18.46 -49.09 -28.23
C ALA A 57 19.36 -49.57 -29.37
N SER A 58 20.58 -49.05 -29.47
CA SER A 58 21.75 -49.87 -29.83
C SER A 58 23.07 -49.21 -29.39
N ARG A 59 23.84 -50.02 -28.67
CA ARG A 59 25.19 -49.84 -28.13
C ARG A 59 26.22 -50.19 -29.23
N PHE A 60 27.42 -49.60 -29.21
CA PHE A 60 28.75 -50.09 -29.72
C PHE A 60 29.59 -48.90 -30.25
N SER A 61 30.92 -48.86 -30.29
CA SER A 61 32.05 -49.22 -29.42
C SER A 61 33.34 -48.75 -30.15
N LYS A 62 34.38 -48.36 -29.40
CA LYS A 62 35.84 -48.36 -29.72
C LYS A 62 36.52 -47.22 -30.54
N ASN A 63 37.37 -46.48 -29.82
CA ASN A 63 38.85 -46.36 -29.85
C ASN A 63 39.68 -45.86 -31.05
N ALA A 64 40.75 -45.13 -30.64
CA ALA A 64 42.03 -44.76 -31.27
C ALA A 64 41.95 -43.67 -32.35
N GLY A 65 42.71 -42.57 -32.34
CA GLY A 65 44.08 -42.33 -31.87
C GLY A 65 44.89 -41.86 -33.09
N ILE A 66 45.69 -40.78 -32.96
CA ILE A 66 46.75 -40.24 -33.86
C ILE A 66 46.57 -38.73 -34.16
N ALA A 67 47.49 -37.93 -33.60
CA ALA A 67 47.85 -36.56 -33.99
C ALA A 67 48.97 -36.62 -35.08
N PRO A 68 49.49 -35.53 -35.72
CA PRO A 68 49.52 -34.15 -35.23
C PRO A 68 49.47 -33.03 -36.32
N SER A 69 49.77 -31.81 -35.84
CA SER A 69 50.17 -30.60 -36.56
C SER A 69 49.05 -29.61 -36.91
N ARG A 70 48.97 -28.54 -36.13
CA ARG A 70 49.33 -27.20 -36.62
C ARG A 70 49.39 -26.21 -35.46
N THR A 71 50.53 -25.56 -35.39
CA THR A 71 50.88 -24.47 -34.50
C THR A 71 49.92 -23.30 -34.66
N TRP A 72 49.25 -22.90 -33.57
CA TRP A 72 48.77 -21.54 -33.39
C TRP A 72 49.18 -21.07 -31.99
N ARG A 73 50.22 -20.23 -31.96
CA ARG A 73 50.55 -19.40 -30.81
C ARG A 73 49.40 -18.40 -30.65
N SER A 74 48.69 -18.47 -29.54
CA SER A 74 47.92 -17.34 -29.03
C SER A 74 48.48 -17.00 -27.66
N MET A 75 49.00 -15.78 -27.54
CA MET A 75 49.45 -15.19 -26.29
C MET A 75 48.24 -14.96 -25.38
N PHE A 76 47.97 -15.88 -24.46
CA PHE A 76 47.17 -15.56 -23.29
C PHE A 76 48.10 -14.92 -22.26
N ARG A 77 48.10 -13.58 -22.21
CA ARG A 77 48.60 -12.85 -21.04
C ARG A 77 47.71 -13.24 -19.86
N ALA A 78 48.31 -13.88 -18.86
CA ALA A 78 47.73 -14.03 -17.55
C ALA A 78 47.53 -12.63 -16.93
N GLY A 79 46.36 -12.04 -17.15
CA GLY A 79 45.91 -10.89 -16.40
C GLY A 79 45.66 -11.35 -14.97
N ALA A 80 46.42 -10.81 -14.02
CA ALA A 80 46.22 -11.04 -12.59
C ALA A 80 44.77 -10.71 -12.22
N LEU A 81 43.97 -11.74 -11.95
CA LEU A 81 42.65 -11.58 -11.36
C LEU A 81 42.85 -11.03 -9.95
N LYS A 82 42.47 -9.77 -9.74
CA LYS A 82 42.40 -9.18 -8.41
C LYS A 82 41.47 -10.04 -7.53
N PRO A 83 41.82 -10.31 -6.26
CA PRO A 83 40.92 -11.01 -5.35
C PRO A 83 39.58 -10.27 -5.28
N ARG A 84 38.49 -11.02 -5.50
CA ARG A 84 37.12 -10.60 -5.25
C ARG A 84 37.02 -10.23 -3.77
N GLN A 85 36.97 -8.94 -3.47
CA GLN A 85 36.59 -8.49 -2.14
C GLN A 85 35.15 -8.97 -1.89
N GLU A 86 34.99 -9.82 -0.88
CA GLU A 86 33.70 -10.14 -0.29
C GLU A 86 33.11 -8.84 0.25
N ALA A 87 32.19 -8.24 -0.50
CA ALA A 87 31.30 -7.24 0.03
C ALA A 87 30.13 -7.98 0.69
N SER A 88 30.28 -8.27 1.98
CA SER A 88 29.19 -8.40 2.92
C SER A 88 28.50 -7.05 3.05
N GLY A 89 27.69 -6.72 2.05
CA GLY A 89 26.78 -5.58 2.06
C GLY A 89 25.42 -6.11 1.67
N ILE A 90 24.45 -6.00 2.59
CA ILE A 90 23.04 -6.16 2.27
C ILE A 90 22.77 -5.33 1.01
N MET A 91 22.23 -5.95 -0.05
CA MET A 91 21.66 -5.19 -1.17
C MET A 91 20.53 -4.36 -0.58
N GLN A 92 20.84 -3.14 -0.15
CA GLN A 92 19.87 -2.09 -0.06
C GLN A 92 19.44 -1.89 -1.51
N GLN A 93 18.31 -2.50 -1.89
CA GLN A 93 17.61 -2.06 -3.09
C GLN A 93 17.55 -0.54 -3.00
N ASP A 94 17.91 0.13 -4.09
CA ASP A 94 17.89 1.58 -4.19
C ASP A 94 16.47 2.07 -3.82
N LEU A 95 16.29 2.44 -2.55
CA LEU A 95 14.98 2.82 -2.02
C LEU A 95 14.63 4.16 -2.68
N ASP A 96 13.51 4.18 -3.38
CA ASP A 96 12.99 5.44 -3.91
C ASP A 96 12.64 6.36 -2.74
N THR A 97 13.42 7.42 -2.60
CA THR A 97 13.31 8.41 -1.52
C THR A 97 12.88 9.77 -2.06
N ARG A 98 12.34 9.83 -3.28
CA ARG A 98 11.79 11.06 -3.84
C ARG A 98 10.66 11.58 -2.94
N PRO A 99 10.57 12.89 -2.68
CA PRO A 99 9.53 13.44 -1.79
C PRO A 99 8.12 13.03 -2.21
N THR A 100 7.27 12.73 -1.22
CA THR A 100 5.85 12.52 -1.45
C THR A 100 5.19 13.88 -1.73
N PRO A 101 4.33 13.99 -2.74
CA PRO A 101 3.47 15.16 -2.88
C PRO A 101 2.76 15.54 -1.57
N GLU A 102 2.63 16.84 -1.33
CA GLU A 102 1.99 17.38 -0.13
C GLU A 102 0.50 16.97 -0.03
N PRO A 103 -0.06 16.89 1.19
CA PRO A 103 -1.48 16.61 1.38
C PRO A 103 -2.33 17.60 0.60
N THR A 104 -3.37 17.08 -0.04
CA THR A 104 -4.35 17.89 -0.76
C THR A 104 -5.50 18.26 0.18
N GLY A 105 -6.00 19.50 0.14
CA GLY A 105 -7.16 19.92 0.94
C GLY A 105 -6.88 20.16 2.44
N GLU A 106 -7.94 20.53 3.16
CA GLU A 106 -7.93 20.75 4.61
C GLU A 106 -8.16 19.44 5.37
N SER A 107 -7.42 19.24 6.46
CA SER A 107 -7.59 18.06 7.30
C SER A 107 -8.90 18.08 8.07
N SER A 108 -9.50 16.90 8.23
CA SER A 108 -10.74 16.71 8.98
C SER A 108 -10.63 15.50 9.90
N ILE A 109 -11.53 15.39 10.88
CA ILE A 109 -11.64 14.20 11.74
C ILE A 109 -11.96 12.94 10.92
N GLU A 110 -12.61 13.07 9.76
CA GLU A 110 -12.93 11.93 8.89
C GLU A 110 -11.71 11.39 8.12
N THR A 111 -10.62 12.15 8.05
CA THR A 111 -9.40 11.76 7.29
C THR A 111 -8.15 11.79 8.18
N THR A 112 -8.32 11.91 9.50
CA THR A 112 -7.21 11.94 10.46
C THR A 112 -7.06 10.59 11.14
N VAL A 113 -5.87 10.01 11.04
CA VAL A 113 -5.47 8.84 11.83
C VAL A 113 -4.70 9.26 13.08
N PHE A 114 -4.67 8.39 14.07
CA PHE A 114 -3.93 8.61 15.30
C PHE A 114 -3.46 7.28 15.89
N ILE A 115 -2.41 7.34 16.71
CA ILE A 115 -1.91 6.24 17.52
C ILE A 115 -1.64 6.79 18.92
N THR A 116 -2.46 6.43 19.89
CA THR A 116 -2.29 6.81 21.31
C THR A 116 -1.99 5.59 22.18
N GLY A 117 -2.29 4.39 21.70
CA GLY A 117 -1.92 3.14 22.35
C GLY A 117 -2.18 1.92 21.47
N GLU A 118 -1.76 0.75 21.93
CA GLU A 118 -1.97 -0.54 21.24
C GLU A 118 -3.45 -0.86 20.99
N ASN A 119 -4.34 -0.38 21.86
CA ASN A 119 -5.79 -0.58 21.75
C ASN A 119 -6.55 0.73 21.42
N ASP A 120 -5.83 1.82 21.14
CA ASP A 120 -6.38 3.16 20.90
C ASP A 120 -5.66 3.80 19.69
N PHE A 121 -6.21 3.54 18.51
CA PHE A 121 -5.72 4.05 17.24
C PHE A 121 -6.87 4.16 16.23
N ALA A 122 -6.63 4.82 15.10
CA ALA A 122 -7.55 4.85 13.97
C ALA A 122 -6.85 4.50 12.67
N LEU A 123 -7.60 3.84 11.78
CA LEU A 123 -7.17 3.46 10.44
C LEU A 123 -8.07 4.16 9.40
N LEU A 124 -7.52 4.41 8.21
CA LEU A 124 -8.29 4.76 7.03
C LEU A 124 -8.84 3.47 6.39
N LEU A 125 -10.15 3.37 6.25
CA LEU A 125 -10.81 2.21 5.65
C LEU A 125 -11.77 2.65 4.54
N PRO A 126 -12.04 1.78 3.55
CA PRO A 126 -13.10 2.02 2.56
C PRO A 126 -14.44 2.36 3.21
N ALA A 127 -15.00 3.51 2.81
CA ALA A 127 -16.27 3.97 3.34
C ALA A 127 -17.47 3.27 2.66
N MET A 128 -17.27 2.74 1.45
CA MET A 128 -18.29 1.99 0.72
C MET A 128 -18.12 0.48 0.92
N SER A 129 -19.25 -0.22 1.08
CA SER A 129 -19.25 -1.66 1.27
C SER A 129 -18.78 -2.39 0.00
N GLY A 130 -17.80 -3.28 0.16
CA GLY A 130 -17.24 -4.06 -0.95
C GLY A 130 -16.32 -3.28 -1.88
N GLU A 131 -15.97 -2.04 -1.54
CA GLU A 131 -14.93 -1.29 -2.22
C GLU A 131 -13.55 -1.85 -1.85
N LEU A 132 -12.67 -1.95 -2.85
CA LEU A 132 -11.28 -2.37 -2.63
C LEU A 132 -10.52 -1.25 -1.93
N VAL A 133 -9.62 -1.60 -1.01
CA VAL A 133 -8.76 -0.68 -0.29
C VAL A 133 -7.98 0.22 -1.25
N SER A 134 -7.48 -0.34 -2.35
CA SER A 134 -6.76 0.40 -3.40
C SER A 134 -7.63 1.34 -4.23
N ASP A 135 -8.95 1.15 -4.28
CA ASP A 135 -9.87 2.05 -4.97
C ASP A 135 -10.35 3.19 -4.06
N ALA A 136 -10.34 2.98 -2.74
CA ALA A 136 -10.77 3.93 -1.72
C ALA A 136 -9.78 5.08 -1.45
N GLU A 137 -8.68 5.22 -2.20
CA GLU A 137 -7.66 6.27 -1.98
C GLU A 137 -8.28 7.69 -1.87
N ARG A 138 -9.40 7.95 -2.54
CA ARG A 138 -10.00 9.30 -2.59
C ARG A 138 -11.06 9.58 -1.52
N ASP A 139 -11.64 8.55 -0.93
CA ASP A 139 -12.85 8.64 -0.11
C ASP A 139 -12.86 7.68 1.09
N ALA A 140 -11.73 7.03 1.39
CA ALA A 140 -11.51 6.36 2.65
C ALA A 140 -11.79 7.31 3.83
N LYS A 141 -12.30 6.72 4.91
CA LYS A 141 -12.61 7.43 6.15
C LYS A 141 -11.86 6.83 7.32
N SER A 142 -11.62 7.66 8.33
CA SER A 142 -11.01 7.27 9.59
C SER A 142 -12.02 6.50 10.45
N PHE A 143 -11.61 5.32 10.91
CA PHE A 143 -12.33 4.47 11.86
C PHE A 143 -11.42 4.18 13.05
N CYS A 144 -11.87 4.54 14.25
CA CYS A 144 -11.13 4.29 15.48
C CYS A 144 -11.45 2.91 16.08
N THR A 145 -10.55 2.38 16.90
CA THR A 145 -10.83 1.16 17.67
C THR A 145 -12.10 1.32 18.52
N PRO A 146 -12.86 0.23 18.77
CA PRO A 146 -14.14 0.33 19.47
C PRO A 146 -14.05 1.06 20.81
N ASN A 147 -12.97 0.81 21.56
CA ASN A 147 -12.70 1.40 22.88
C ASN A 147 -11.82 2.65 22.81
N GLY A 148 -11.58 3.20 21.61
CA GLY A 148 -10.73 4.36 21.43
C GLY A 148 -11.29 5.58 22.16
N SER A 149 -10.41 6.26 22.90
CA SER A 149 -10.76 7.34 23.83
C SER A 149 -10.69 8.73 23.21
N SER A 150 -10.15 8.82 21.99
CA SER A 150 -9.91 10.08 21.28
C SER A 150 -11.20 10.79 20.87
N ASP A 151 -11.27 12.09 21.15
CA ASP A 151 -12.31 13.02 20.66
C ASP A 151 -12.32 13.15 19.12
N LEU A 152 -11.28 12.64 18.45
CA LEU A 152 -11.19 12.61 16.99
C LEU A 152 -11.99 11.44 16.37
N CYS A 153 -12.58 10.57 17.19
CA CYS A 153 -13.32 9.43 16.68
C CYS A 153 -14.74 9.79 16.23
N THR A 154 -14.98 9.70 14.92
CA THR A 154 -16.32 9.83 14.33
C THR A 154 -16.93 8.48 13.97
N ASN A 155 -16.11 7.57 13.42
CA ASN A 155 -16.53 6.22 13.06
C ASN A 155 -15.77 5.22 13.91
N ARG A 156 -16.44 4.15 14.32
CA ARG A 156 -15.83 3.07 15.12
C ARG A 156 -15.74 1.79 14.30
N MET A 157 -14.59 1.14 14.38
CA MET A 157 -14.43 -0.22 13.92
C MET A 157 -15.35 -1.13 14.76
N PRO A 158 -15.94 -2.18 14.17
CA PRO A 158 -16.72 -3.17 14.90
C PRO A 158 -15.87 -3.96 15.88
N ASP A 159 -16.50 -4.44 16.97
CA ASP A 159 -15.84 -5.34 17.91
C ASP A 159 -15.34 -6.61 17.21
N GLY A 160 -14.11 -7.01 17.54
CA GLY A 160 -13.43 -8.15 16.95
C GLY A 160 -12.87 -7.91 15.55
N PHE A 161 -13.02 -6.72 14.95
CA PHE A 161 -12.36 -6.39 13.69
C PHE A 161 -10.84 -6.37 13.85
N ILE A 162 -10.30 -5.75 14.90
CA ILE A 162 -8.89 -5.88 15.27
C ILE A 162 -8.77 -7.13 16.15
N THR A 163 -8.03 -8.13 15.69
CA THR A 163 -7.83 -9.39 16.43
C THR A 163 -6.54 -9.40 17.24
N ALA A 164 -5.54 -8.65 16.78
CA ALA A 164 -4.28 -8.44 17.48
C ALA A 164 -3.62 -7.14 17.00
N ALA A 165 -2.87 -6.47 17.87
CA ALA A 165 -2.11 -5.27 17.54
C ALA A 165 -0.86 -5.19 18.41
N ALA A 166 0.21 -4.60 17.88
CA ALA A 166 1.44 -4.31 18.60
C ALA A 166 1.84 -2.86 18.36
N LEU A 167 2.13 -2.13 19.44
CA LEU A 167 2.66 -0.77 19.38
C LEU A 167 4.19 -0.79 19.39
N THR A 168 4.84 -0.02 18.51
CA THR A 168 6.29 0.20 18.54
C THR A 168 6.60 1.64 18.15
N SER A 169 7.66 2.22 18.69
CA SER A 169 8.10 3.58 18.38
C SER A 169 9.61 3.69 18.32
N ALA A 170 10.12 4.68 17.60
CA ALA A 170 11.54 4.99 17.59
C ALA A 170 11.98 5.65 18.90
N ASN A 171 13.18 5.32 19.38
CA ASN A 171 13.75 5.93 20.60
C ASN A 171 13.97 7.45 20.48
N ASP A 172 14.15 7.94 19.25
CA ASP A 172 14.36 9.36 18.93
C ASP A 172 13.05 10.10 18.59
N ASN A 173 11.90 9.44 18.74
CA ASN A 173 10.58 9.94 18.36
C ASN A 173 10.48 10.33 16.86
N SER A 174 11.27 9.71 15.99
CA SER A 174 11.12 9.88 14.53
C SER A 174 9.82 9.29 14.00
N TRP A 175 9.31 8.21 14.61
CA TRP A 175 8.05 7.59 14.23
C TRP A 175 7.42 6.80 15.38
N ILE A 176 6.11 6.56 15.22
CA ILE A 176 5.29 5.62 15.99
C ILE A 176 4.51 4.75 15.00
N GLN A 177 4.33 3.47 15.33
CA GLN A 177 3.58 2.54 14.49
C GLN A 177 2.70 1.62 15.30
N VAL A 178 1.64 1.13 14.64
CA VAL A 178 0.87 -0.02 15.06
C VAL A 178 0.83 -1.01 13.89
N THR A 179 1.13 -2.28 14.18
CA THR A 179 0.97 -3.38 13.21
C THR A 179 0.10 -4.45 13.84
N GLY A 180 -0.65 -5.18 13.04
CA GLY A 180 -1.53 -6.18 13.61
C GLY A 180 -2.39 -6.94 12.61
N CYS A 181 -3.25 -7.77 13.18
CA CYS A 181 -4.14 -8.63 12.46
C CYS A 181 -5.59 -8.13 12.55
N ILE A 182 -6.34 -8.35 11.48
CA ILE A 182 -7.77 -8.04 11.38
C ILE A 182 -8.59 -9.31 11.11
N ASP A 183 -9.86 -9.30 11.49
CA ASP A 183 -10.88 -10.19 10.94
C ASP A 183 -11.66 -9.42 9.88
N SER A 184 -11.27 -9.57 8.61
CA SER A 184 -11.90 -8.87 7.48
C SER A 184 -13.40 -9.13 7.38
N THR A 185 -13.93 -10.22 7.94
CA THR A 185 -15.37 -10.53 7.93
C THR A 185 -16.20 -9.65 8.87
N LYS A 186 -15.55 -8.94 9.80
CA LYS A 186 -16.21 -8.02 10.75
C LYS A 186 -16.44 -6.64 10.19
N PHE A 187 -15.77 -6.30 9.10
CA PHE A 187 -15.92 -5.03 8.39
C PHE A 187 -16.37 -5.29 6.96
N GLN A 188 -16.79 -4.24 6.27
CA GLN A 188 -17.31 -4.32 4.92
C GLN A 188 -16.23 -4.45 3.83
N LEU A 189 -15.15 -5.21 4.11
CA LEU A 189 -14.02 -5.45 3.21
C LEU A 189 -14.27 -6.71 2.37
N ASP A 190 -13.70 -6.75 1.15
CA ASP A 190 -13.63 -8.00 0.39
C ASP A 190 -12.49 -8.87 0.96
N PRO A 191 -12.76 -10.08 1.46
CA PRO A 191 -11.72 -10.97 2.00
C PRO A 191 -10.73 -11.48 0.94
N ASN A 192 -10.94 -11.19 -0.35
CA ASN A 192 -10.00 -11.48 -1.43
C ASN A 192 -9.22 -10.24 -1.89
N ASP A 193 -9.45 -9.08 -1.28
CA ASP A 193 -8.73 -7.87 -1.60
C ASP A 193 -7.27 -7.98 -1.15
N ALA A 194 -6.35 -7.83 -2.11
CA ALA A 194 -4.91 -7.85 -1.84
C ALA A 194 -4.47 -6.64 -1.00
N GLY A 195 -5.29 -5.58 -0.94
CA GLY A 195 -5.07 -4.40 -0.13
C GLY A 195 -4.67 -3.17 -0.92
N GLY A 196 -4.32 -2.12 -0.18
CA GLY A 196 -3.91 -0.83 -0.71
C GLY A 196 -3.16 -0.01 0.33
N GLN A 197 -2.61 1.12 -0.12
CA GLN A 197 -1.90 2.07 0.74
C GLN A 197 -2.68 3.39 0.86
N PHE A 198 -2.75 3.92 2.07
CA PHE A 198 -3.07 5.32 2.33
C PHE A 198 -1.83 6.04 2.83
N ASP A 199 -1.70 7.32 2.47
CA ASP A 199 -0.57 8.14 2.89
C ASP A 199 -0.97 9.61 2.95
N VAL A 200 0.01 10.48 3.19
CA VAL A 200 -0.21 11.92 3.33
C VAL A 200 -0.89 12.57 2.11
N ARG A 201 -0.84 11.97 0.91
CA ARG A 201 -1.49 12.51 -0.30
C ARG A 201 -2.99 12.31 -0.29
N TYR A 202 -3.42 11.16 0.22
CA TYR A 202 -4.75 10.59 -0.04
C TYR A 202 -5.25 9.75 1.14
N PRO A 203 -6.51 9.94 1.57
CA PRO A 203 -7.53 10.83 1.00
C PRO A 203 -7.24 12.31 1.22
N ASN A 204 -8.01 13.20 0.57
CA ASN A 204 -7.82 14.64 0.72
C ASN A 204 -7.95 15.02 2.22
N GLY A 205 -6.97 15.75 2.75
CA GLY A 205 -6.90 16.15 4.14
C GLY A 205 -6.29 15.09 5.06
N ALA A 206 -5.75 14.00 4.50
CA ALA A 206 -5.11 12.95 5.27
C ALA A 206 -3.97 13.49 6.13
N GLN A 207 -3.94 13.07 7.39
CA GLN A 207 -2.85 13.36 8.32
C GLN A 207 -2.81 12.33 9.44
N CYS A 208 -1.65 12.21 10.08
CA CYS A 208 -1.53 11.54 11.37
C CYS A 208 -1.24 12.56 12.48
N THR A 209 -1.89 12.41 13.64
CA THR A 209 -1.75 13.34 14.77
C THR A 209 -0.34 13.42 15.35
N PHE A 210 0.47 12.36 15.24
CA PHE A 210 1.81 12.29 15.84
C PHE A 210 2.76 13.36 15.30
N GLY A 211 2.90 13.46 13.97
CA GLY A 211 3.68 14.51 13.31
C GLY A 211 2.86 15.74 12.92
N GLY A 212 1.53 15.63 12.99
CA GLY A 212 0.59 16.66 12.57
C GLY A 212 0.47 16.79 11.06
N ARG A 213 -0.09 17.92 10.62
CA ARG A 213 -0.37 18.15 9.21
C ARG A 213 0.92 18.14 8.38
N ARG A 214 0.88 17.51 7.20
CA ARG A 214 2.00 17.35 6.24
C ARG A 214 3.09 16.38 6.68
N ALA A 215 3.10 15.92 7.93
CA ALA A 215 4.02 14.85 8.31
C ALA A 215 3.70 13.57 7.55
N SER A 216 4.74 12.84 7.15
CA SER A 216 4.57 11.60 6.42
C SER A 216 3.93 10.54 7.31
N PHE A 217 3.00 9.78 6.74
CA PHE A 217 2.54 8.52 7.30
C PHE A 217 2.30 7.56 6.13
N ILE A 218 2.36 6.27 6.43
CA ILE A 218 1.92 5.22 5.52
C ILE A 218 1.05 4.25 6.30
N GLU A 219 -0.04 3.85 5.67
CA GLU A 219 -0.95 2.84 6.16
C GLU A 219 -1.21 1.83 5.05
N LEU A 220 -1.15 0.54 5.36
CA LEU A 220 -1.64 -0.49 4.45
C LEU A 220 -2.66 -1.36 5.18
N VAL A 221 -3.69 -1.75 4.45
CA VAL A 221 -4.72 -2.69 4.89
C VAL A 221 -4.78 -3.78 3.85
N GLU A 222 -4.58 -5.04 4.25
CA GLU A 222 -4.48 -6.21 3.37
C GLU A 222 -5.51 -7.27 3.80
N PRO A 223 -6.78 -7.13 3.39
CA PRO A 223 -7.87 -8.01 3.84
C PRO A 223 -7.64 -9.50 3.55
N ALA A 224 -7.09 -9.83 2.37
CA ALA A 224 -6.79 -11.21 1.99
C ALA A 224 -5.74 -11.90 2.87
N LEU A 225 -4.93 -11.11 3.58
CA LEU A 225 -3.92 -11.59 4.52
C LEU A 225 -4.31 -11.30 5.96
N ASN A 226 -5.51 -10.76 6.20
CA ASN A 226 -6.02 -10.43 7.53
C ASN A 226 -5.03 -9.58 8.35
N ARG A 227 -4.41 -8.57 7.73
CA ARG A 227 -3.45 -7.70 8.40
C ARG A 227 -3.58 -6.23 8.03
N PHE A 228 -3.02 -5.40 8.91
CA PHE A 228 -2.88 -3.97 8.72
C PHE A 228 -1.55 -3.49 9.31
N CYS A 229 -1.13 -2.31 8.88
CA CYS A 229 0.02 -1.62 9.42
C CYS A 229 -0.14 -0.12 9.20
N LEU A 230 0.17 0.67 10.23
CA LEU A 230 0.15 2.13 10.19
C LEU A 230 1.44 2.62 10.86
N ARG A 231 2.18 3.49 10.18
CA ARG A 231 3.31 4.22 10.76
C ARG A 231 3.15 5.71 10.50
N CYS A 232 3.25 6.48 11.56
CA CYS A 232 3.25 7.94 11.52
C CYS A 232 4.66 8.46 11.84
N CYS A 233 5.18 9.32 10.98
CA CYS A 233 6.47 9.97 11.17
C CYS A 233 6.29 11.37 11.74
N SER A 234 7.33 11.91 12.38
CA SER A 234 7.29 13.22 13.02
C SER A 234 7.54 14.38 12.05
N THR A 235 7.99 14.11 10.82
CA THR A 235 8.37 15.15 9.85
C THR A 235 7.76 14.92 8.46
N PRO A 236 7.55 16.00 7.67
CA PRO A 236 7.17 15.89 6.27
C PRO A 236 8.26 15.22 5.42
N ASN A 237 7.85 14.55 4.35
CA ASN A 237 8.76 13.93 3.37
C ASN A 237 9.74 12.89 3.95
N ASP A 238 9.38 12.23 5.05
CA ASP A 238 10.21 11.18 5.65
C ASP A 238 10.07 9.87 4.86
N GLN A 239 10.75 9.78 3.72
CA GLN A 239 10.79 8.58 2.87
C GLN A 239 11.75 7.51 3.36
N ILE A 240 12.44 7.75 4.48
CA ILE A 240 13.29 6.75 5.12
C ILE A 240 12.43 5.89 6.07
N ASN A 241 11.60 6.54 6.89
CA ASN A 241 10.78 5.84 7.88
C ASN A 241 9.34 5.57 7.38
N CYS A 242 8.75 6.50 6.62
CA CYS A 242 7.40 6.44 6.08
C CYS A 242 7.40 6.50 4.54
N ASN A 243 8.03 5.51 3.91
CA ASN A 243 8.21 5.46 2.46
C ASN A 243 6.90 5.16 1.70
N SER A 244 6.40 6.14 0.96
CA SER A 244 5.16 6.07 0.16
C SER A 244 5.31 5.39 -1.21
N HIS A 245 6.53 5.00 -1.59
CA HIS A 245 6.81 4.32 -2.88
C HIS A 245 6.81 2.79 -2.74
N ARG A 246 6.31 2.28 -1.61
CA ARG A 246 6.22 0.85 -1.28
C ARG A 246 4.77 0.35 -1.21
N ASP A 247 3.87 1.04 -1.89
CA ASP A 247 2.43 0.78 -2.00
C ASP A 247 2.06 -0.68 -2.32
N ARG A 248 2.89 -1.40 -3.09
CA ARG A 248 2.66 -2.81 -3.47
C ARG A 248 3.54 -3.81 -2.72
N SER A 249 4.36 -3.36 -1.77
CA SER A 249 5.28 -4.25 -1.04
C SER A 249 4.57 -5.08 0.04
N GLY A 250 3.40 -4.64 0.48
CA GLY A 250 2.67 -5.22 1.60
C GLY A 250 3.23 -4.82 2.97
N CYS A 251 2.48 -5.11 4.03
CA CYS A 251 2.74 -4.58 5.36
C CYS A 251 4.10 -4.96 5.92
N GLU A 252 4.48 -6.25 5.90
CA GLU A 252 5.75 -6.71 6.46
C GLU A 252 6.97 -6.03 5.85
N ASN A 253 6.86 -5.69 4.56
CA ASN A 253 7.93 -5.05 3.83
C ASN A 253 7.92 -3.54 4.03
N ALA A 254 6.76 -2.88 3.89
CA ALA A 254 6.63 -1.43 4.01
C ALA A 254 6.83 -0.94 5.45
N ILE A 255 6.27 -1.66 6.43
CA ILE A 255 6.33 -1.40 7.86
C ILE A 255 6.68 -2.71 8.57
N PRO A 256 7.97 -3.06 8.67
CA PRO A 256 8.40 -4.18 9.50
C PRO A 256 7.90 -4.01 10.94
N GLY A 257 7.39 -5.09 11.54
CA GLY A 257 6.73 -5.07 12.85
C GLY A 257 6.28 -6.47 13.28
N THR A 258 5.34 -6.51 14.22
CA THR A 258 4.76 -7.76 14.73
C THR A 258 3.51 -8.12 13.97
N TYR A 259 3.49 -9.32 13.37
CA TYR A 259 2.37 -9.92 12.65
C TYR A 259 2.05 -11.35 13.13
N ASP A 260 2.82 -11.86 14.09
CA ASP A 260 2.60 -13.15 14.73
C ASP A 260 2.39 -12.94 16.24
N PHE A 261 1.26 -13.43 16.76
CA PHE A 261 0.79 -13.21 18.14
C PHE A 261 0.48 -14.57 18.79
N PRO A 262 1.51 -15.37 19.11
CA PRO A 262 1.35 -16.73 19.61
C PRO A 262 0.60 -16.79 20.95
N GLU A 263 0.71 -15.76 21.79
CA GLU A 263 -0.02 -15.64 23.05
C GLU A 263 -1.54 -15.47 22.86
N LEU A 264 -1.95 -14.98 21.69
CA LEU A 264 -3.36 -14.86 21.29
C LEU A 264 -3.81 -16.00 20.38
N GLY A 265 -2.88 -16.82 19.88
CA GLY A 265 -3.16 -17.83 18.87
C GLY A 265 -3.55 -17.24 17.51
N VAL A 266 -3.09 -16.02 17.20
CA VAL A 266 -3.41 -15.28 15.97
C VAL A 266 -2.12 -15.03 15.20
N SER A 267 -2.13 -15.24 13.89
CA SER A 267 -1.00 -14.94 13.01
C SER A 267 -1.49 -14.43 11.67
N CYS A 268 -0.85 -13.38 11.18
CA CYS A 268 -1.09 -12.76 9.88
C CYS A 268 0.22 -12.32 9.19
N ALA A 269 1.32 -12.99 9.55
CA ALA A 269 2.61 -12.88 8.88
C ALA A 269 2.56 -13.53 7.49
#